data_AF-A0A3S9SJT2-F1
#
_entry.id   AF-A0A3S9SJT2-F1
#
_cell.length_a   1.000
_cell.length_b   1.000
_cell.length_c   1.000
_cell.angle_alpha   90.00
_cell.angle_beta   90.00
_cell.angle_gamma   90.00
#
_symmetry.space_group_name_H-M   'P 1'
#
loop_
_entity.id
_entity.type
_entity.pdbx_description
1 polymer ?
#
loop_
_entity_poly.entity_id
_entity_poly.type
_entity_poly.pdbx_seq_one_letter_code
_entity_poly.pdbx_strand_id
1 'polypeptide(L)'
;MANITEELSNPQWAEGIYQLETTDPVLGGPNGIANRQAKELAARTQYLKKKQEEYKPGAASTTKAGIVQLSSATDSNSEELAATPKAVKAAYDKAVAAKEAADGAVKTTANQEIAGDKTFTGLTTLKKGAIVADSVGDFNTNQYLQIGSNNVNSYFYNKRSGKYLSMRNDGELRYDGKRLLNVDDLAGMIPSGAVMYFAGQTAPTGWLKANGAAVSRSTYAALFAAIGTTYGTGDGRSTFNLPDLRGEFVRGWDDGRGVDNGRVFGSAQADEFKAHTHGGVPQRAGDSDRGGAVSWFSIDGIGQTEAAGGSETRPRNIALLACIKI
;
A
#
# COMPACT_ATOMS: atom_id res chain seq x y z
N MET A 1 -99.68 41.50 26.78
CA MET A 1 -98.66 40.44 26.99
C MET A 1 -98.19 40.52 28.43
N ALA A 2 -98.25 39.43 29.20
CA ALA A 2 -97.70 39.40 30.55
C ALA A 2 -96.19 39.68 30.48
N ASN A 3 -95.68 40.59 31.32
CA ASN A 3 -94.26 40.85 31.43
C ASN A 3 -93.67 39.75 32.34
N ILE A 4 -93.22 38.64 31.75
CA ILE A 4 -92.80 37.42 32.45
C ILE A 4 -91.36 37.56 32.97
N THR A 5 -90.97 38.74 33.45
CA THR A 5 -89.57 39.08 33.73
C THR A 5 -89.04 38.43 35.00
N GLU A 6 -89.91 38.16 35.98
CA GLU A 6 -89.53 37.68 37.30
C GLU A 6 -89.13 36.19 37.29
N GLU A 7 -89.88 35.34 36.59
CA GLU A 7 -89.60 33.90 36.47
C GLU A 7 -88.40 33.57 35.57
N LEU A 8 -87.97 34.54 34.74
CA LEU A 8 -86.73 34.47 33.97
C LEU A 8 -85.48 34.65 34.84
N SER A 9 -85.60 35.30 36.01
CA SER A 9 -84.46 35.58 36.89
C SER A 9 -84.06 34.40 37.78
N ASN A 10 -85.01 33.52 38.12
CA ASN A 10 -84.78 32.33 38.93
C ASN A 10 -85.74 31.18 38.53
N PRO A 11 -85.52 30.52 37.38
CA PRO A 11 -86.43 29.51 36.87
C PRO A 11 -86.41 28.26 37.76
N GLN A 12 -87.58 27.87 38.28
CA GLN A 12 -87.79 26.65 39.07
C GLN A 12 -88.49 25.60 38.21
N TRP A 13 -88.19 24.33 38.45
CA TRP A 13 -88.92 23.23 37.81
C TRP A 13 -90.25 23.00 38.55
N ALA A 14 -91.37 23.32 37.89
CA ALA A 14 -92.69 22.95 38.36
C ALA A 14 -92.99 21.48 38.00
N GLU A 15 -93.57 20.74 38.94
CA GLU A 15 -94.06 19.39 38.69
C GLU A 15 -95.36 19.47 37.87
N GLY A 16 -95.24 19.19 36.57
CA GLY A 16 -96.33 19.39 35.61
C GLY A 16 -96.42 20.81 35.05
N ILE A 17 -97.33 21.02 34.11
CA ILE A 17 -97.76 22.36 33.68
C ILE A 17 -99.23 22.43 34.06
N TYR A 18 -99.62 23.46 34.80
CA TYR A 18 -100.97 23.69 35.25
C TYR A 18 -101.96 23.57 34.08
N GLN A 19 -103.10 22.92 34.27
CA GLN A 19 -104.17 22.91 33.28
C GLN A 19 -105.27 23.83 33.76
N LEU A 20 -105.73 24.74 32.90
CA LEU A 20 -106.88 25.57 33.22
C LEU A 20 -108.09 24.68 33.47
N GLU A 21 -108.69 24.83 34.65
CA GLU A 21 -109.89 24.12 35.02
C GLU A 21 -111.13 24.98 34.73
N THR A 22 -112.29 24.35 34.57
CA THR A 22 -113.55 25.06 34.29
C THR A 22 -114.05 25.89 35.47
N THR A 23 -113.48 25.69 36.66
CA THR A 23 -113.74 26.41 37.90
C THR A 23 -112.79 27.59 38.12
N ASP A 24 -111.79 27.79 37.26
CA ASP A 24 -110.79 28.84 37.44
C ASP A 24 -111.37 30.23 37.19
N PRO A 25 -111.19 31.20 38.11
CA PRO A 25 -111.60 32.57 37.89
C PRO A 25 -110.80 33.21 36.74
N VAL A 26 -111.49 33.89 35.82
CA VAL A 26 -110.90 34.60 34.68
C VAL A 26 -110.23 35.89 35.16
N LEU A 27 -109.13 35.72 35.88
CA LEU A 27 -108.30 36.81 36.39
C LEU A 27 -107.14 37.03 35.43
N GLY A 28 -107.16 38.17 34.75
CA GLY A 28 -106.05 38.66 33.95
C GLY A 28 -104.97 39.34 34.80
N GLY A 29 -103.82 39.61 34.19
CA GLY A 29 -102.69 40.27 34.86
C GLY A 29 -101.55 39.31 35.24
N PRO A 30 -100.41 39.83 35.73
CA PRO A 30 -99.18 39.07 35.93
C PRO A 30 -99.33 37.84 36.84
N ASN A 31 -100.25 37.88 37.81
CA ASN A 31 -100.52 36.79 38.76
C ASN A 31 -101.85 36.07 38.49
N GLY A 32 -102.45 36.30 37.33
CA GLY A 32 -103.69 35.66 36.91
C GLY A 32 -103.51 34.18 36.58
N ILE A 33 -104.49 33.35 36.95
CA ILE A 33 -104.47 31.90 36.71
C ILE A 33 -104.36 31.58 35.21
N ALA A 34 -104.97 32.41 34.35
CA ALA A 34 -104.87 32.32 32.90
C ALA A 34 -103.42 32.41 32.36
N ASN A 35 -102.50 33.06 33.08
CA ASN A 35 -101.10 33.21 32.67
C ASN A 35 -100.19 32.14 33.27
N ARG A 36 -100.66 31.34 34.25
CA ARG A 36 -99.86 30.35 34.97
C ARG A 36 -99.24 29.30 34.05
N GLN A 37 -100.01 28.81 33.07
CA GLN A 37 -99.53 27.89 32.03
C GLN A 37 -98.31 28.40 31.27
N ALA A 38 -98.41 29.62 30.76
CA ALA A 38 -97.35 30.26 29.98
C ALA A 38 -96.10 30.53 30.83
N LYS A 39 -96.32 30.91 32.10
CA LYS A 39 -95.28 31.16 33.10
C LYS A 39 -94.50 29.91 33.46
N GLU A 40 -95.20 28.82 33.79
CA GLU A 40 -94.58 27.53 34.13
C GLU A 40 -93.82 26.92 32.93
N LEU A 41 -94.37 27.05 31.71
CA LEU A 41 -93.69 26.60 30.49
C LEU A 41 -92.42 27.43 30.21
N ALA A 42 -92.48 28.75 30.36
CA ALA A 42 -91.34 29.64 30.16
C ALA A 42 -90.22 29.36 31.19
N ALA A 43 -90.57 29.21 32.47
CA ALA A 43 -89.64 28.85 33.53
C ALA A 43 -89.00 27.47 33.28
N ARG A 44 -89.77 26.47 32.86
CA ARG A 44 -89.26 25.13 32.54
C ARG A 44 -88.30 25.12 31.36
N THR A 45 -88.62 25.87 30.31
CA THR A 45 -87.76 26.01 29.12
C THR A 45 -86.44 26.69 29.48
N GLN A 46 -86.48 27.74 30.30
CA GLN A 46 -85.28 28.40 30.81
C GLN A 46 -84.46 27.52 31.76
N TYR A 47 -85.11 26.77 32.65
CA TYR A 47 -84.46 25.82 33.54
C TYR A 47 -83.70 24.74 32.75
N LEU A 48 -84.32 24.15 31.73
CA LEU A 48 -83.66 23.16 30.85
C LEU A 48 -82.51 23.78 30.06
N LYS A 49 -82.67 25.00 29.54
CA LYS A 49 -81.59 25.72 28.86
C LYS A 49 -80.41 25.98 29.81
N LYS A 50 -80.67 26.46 31.02
CA LYS A 50 -79.65 26.69 32.06
C LYS A 50 -78.94 25.39 32.43
N LYS A 51 -79.67 24.30 32.62
CA LYS A 51 -79.09 22.98 32.90
C LYS A 51 -78.28 22.43 31.73
N GLN A 52 -78.70 22.65 30.49
CA GLN A 52 -77.95 22.26 29.30
C GLN A 52 -76.67 23.09 29.13
N GLU A 53 -76.69 24.38 29.45
CA GLU A 53 -75.50 25.25 29.46
C GLU A 53 -74.53 24.90 30.60
N GLU A 54 -75.05 24.50 31.77
CA GLU A 54 -74.25 23.99 32.90
C GLU A 54 -73.59 22.64 32.59
N TYR A 55 -74.25 21.78 31.79
CA TYR A 55 -73.73 20.46 31.37
C TYR A 55 -72.93 20.46 30.07
N LYS A 56 -72.82 21.58 29.34
CA LYS A 56 -71.94 21.68 28.16
C LYS A 56 -70.48 21.65 28.65
N PRO A 57 -69.73 20.55 28.43
CA PRO A 57 -68.33 20.52 28.83
C PRO A 57 -67.58 21.57 27.99
N GLY A 58 -66.77 22.39 28.64
CA GLY A 58 -65.83 23.27 27.93
C GLY A 58 -64.73 22.46 27.23
N ALA A 59 -63.86 23.15 26.49
CA ALA A 59 -62.63 22.54 25.98
C ALA A 59 -61.80 21.98 27.14
N ALA A 60 -61.20 20.79 26.96
CA ALA A 60 -60.27 20.27 27.95
C ALA A 60 -58.98 21.12 27.98
N SER A 61 -58.34 21.17 29.14
CA SER A 61 -57.02 21.78 29.32
C SER A 61 -56.14 20.88 30.18
N THR A 62 -54.87 21.26 30.34
CA THR A 62 -53.92 20.57 31.24
C THR A 62 -54.33 20.60 32.72
N THR A 63 -55.33 21.41 33.09
CA THR A 63 -55.77 21.60 34.48
C THR A 63 -57.27 21.36 34.69
N LYS A 64 -58.06 21.14 33.62
CA LYS A 64 -59.52 20.94 33.69
C LYS A 64 -60.00 19.94 32.63
N ALA A 65 -60.79 18.96 33.04
CA ALA A 65 -61.42 18.00 32.12
C ALA A 65 -62.47 18.68 31.22
N GLY A 66 -62.59 18.21 29.97
CA GLY A 66 -63.50 18.78 28.96
C GLY A 66 -63.56 17.92 27.68
N ILE A 67 -64.15 18.46 26.61
CA ILE A 67 -64.18 17.84 25.28
C ILE A 67 -62.94 18.26 24.47
N VAL A 68 -62.37 17.33 23.68
CA VAL A 68 -61.21 17.56 22.79
C VAL A 68 -61.51 17.06 21.38
N GLN A 69 -60.95 17.72 20.37
CA GLN A 69 -60.94 17.20 19.01
C GLN A 69 -59.69 16.34 18.81
N LEU A 70 -59.86 15.18 18.18
CA LEU A 70 -58.77 14.23 17.97
C LEU A 70 -58.00 14.56 16.69
N SER A 71 -56.68 14.47 16.75
CA SER A 71 -55.78 14.61 15.59
C SER A 71 -54.86 13.40 15.45
N SER A 72 -54.63 12.99 14.20
CA SER A 72 -53.66 11.93 13.87
C SER A 72 -52.35 12.46 13.28
N ALA A 73 -52.12 13.78 13.33
CA ALA A 73 -50.85 14.38 12.93
C ALA A 73 -49.73 14.01 13.91
N THR A 74 -48.51 13.78 13.40
CA THR A 74 -47.34 13.38 14.21
C THR A 74 -46.36 14.52 14.49
N ASP A 75 -46.68 15.70 13.96
CA ASP A 75 -45.89 16.94 13.94
C ASP A 75 -46.74 18.15 14.33
N SER A 76 -47.89 17.90 14.99
CA SER A 76 -48.80 18.95 15.44
C SER A 76 -48.20 19.71 16.61
N ASN A 77 -48.19 21.04 16.49
CA ASN A 77 -47.89 21.96 17.59
C ASN A 77 -49.15 22.48 18.30
N SER A 78 -50.34 21.95 17.98
CA SER A 78 -51.61 22.38 18.58
C SER A 78 -51.72 21.91 20.04
N GLU A 79 -52.08 22.83 20.93
CA GLU A 79 -52.40 22.55 22.34
C GLU A 79 -53.90 22.25 22.56
N GLU A 80 -54.74 22.40 21.54
CA GLU A 80 -56.20 22.23 21.62
C GLU A 80 -56.67 20.84 21.15
N LEU A 81 -55.79 20.08 20.50
CA LEU A 81 -56.10 18.77 19.90
C LEU A 81 -55.42 17.64 20.66
N ALA A 82 -56.14 16.56 20.90
CA ALA A 82 -55.58 15.35 21.51
C ALA A 82 -55.08 14.36 20.44
N ALA A 83 -53.92 13.76 20.68
CA ALA A 83 -53.34 12.77 19.77
C ALA A 83 -54.16 11.46 19.78
N THR A 84 -54.41 10.89 18.60
CA THR A 84 -55.01 9.55 18.49
C THR A 84 -53.98 8.45 18.78
N PRO A 85 -54.41 7.23 19.16
CA PRO A 85 -53.53 6.06 19.20
C PRO A 85 -52.76 5.82 17.88
N LYS A 86 -53.35 6.22 16.74
CA LYS A 86 -52.70 6.17 15.43
C LYS A 86 -51.51 7.12 15.33
N ALA A 87 -51.63 8.37 15.80
CA ALA A 87 -50.50 9.31 15.85
C ALA A 87 -49.38 8.78 16.76
N VAL A 88 -49.74 8.27 17.94
CA VAL A 88 -48.77 7.72 18.90
C VAL A 88 -48.02 6.52 18.30
N LYS A 89 -48.74 5.60 17.64
CA LYS A 89 -48.13 4.46 16.95
C LYS A 89 -47.18 4.92 15.83
N ALA A 90 -47.59 5.89 15.02
CA ALA A 90 -46.75 6.41 13.94
C ALA A 90 -45.48 7.12 14.48
N ALA A 91 -45.59 7.86 15.59
CA ALA A 91 -44.43 8.46 16.26
C ALA A 91 -43.50 7.38 16.84
N TYR A 92 -44.05 6.33 17.45
CA TYR A 92 -43.29 5.19 17.96
C TYR A 92 -42.53 4.47 16.84
N ASP A 93 -43.19 4.18 15.71
CA ASP A 93 -42.55 3.52 14.56
C ASP A 93 -41.40 4.36 14.00
N LYS A 94 -41.56 5.69 13.92
CA LYS A 94 -40.47 6.60 13.54
C LYS A 94 -39.31 6.56 14.53
N ALA A 95 -39.58 6.48 15.83
CA ALA A 95 -38.56 6.37 16.86
C ALA A 95 -37.79 5.04 16.79
N VAL A 96 -38.48 3.93 16.53
CA VAL A 96 -37.86 2.61 16.32
C VAL A 96 -36.96 2.64 15.08
N ALA A 97 -37.46 3.13 13.94
CA ALA A 97 -36.67 3.24 12.71
C ALA A 97 -35.42 4.13 12.90
N ALA A 98 -35.54 5.24 13.64
CA ALA A 98 -34.41 6.09 13.97
C ALA A 98 -33.37 5.38 14.86
N LYS A 99 -33.83 4.57 15.83
CA LYS A 99 -32.94 3.76 16.67
C LYS A 99 -32.20 2.70 15.84
N GLU A 100 -32.90 1.96 14.97
CA GLU A 100 -32.29 0.96 14.10
C GLU A 100 -31.23 1.57 13.18
N ALA A 101 -31.53 2.73 12.59
CA ALA A 101 -30.58 3.48 11.78
C ALA A 101 -29.35 3.94 12.60
N ALA A 102 -29.55 4.38 13.84
CA ALA A 102 -28.47 4.80 14.73
C ALA A 102 -27.60 3.62 15.20
N ASP A 103 -28.20 2.47 15.50
CA ASP A 103 -27.50 1.25 15.92
C ASP A 103 -26.62 0.68 14.79
N GLY A 104 -27.01 0.88 13.53
CA GLY A 104 -26.21 0.53 12.36
C GLY A 104 -25.07 1.51 12.02
N ALA A 105 -25.00 2.66 12.71
CA ALA A 105 -24.05 3.71 12.40
C ALA A 105 -22.70 3.55 13.13
N VAL A 106 -21.62 3.89 12.41
CA VAL A 106 -20.24 3.96 12.91
C VAL A 106 -20.06 5.19 13.81
N LYS A 107 -19.73 5.00 15.10
CA LYS A 107 -19.54 6.07 16.11
C LYS A 107 -18.31 6.97 15.85
N THR A 108 -18.48 8.28 15.67
CA THR A 108 -17.38 9.15 15.17
C THR A 108 -16.29 9.55 16.18
N THR A 109 -16.44 9.26 17.48
CA THR A 109 -15.57 9.84 18.54
C THR A 109 -14.93 8.84 19.51
N ALA A 110 -15.02 7.54 19.26
CA ALA A 110 -14.44 6.52 20.15
C ALA A 110 -13.94 5.29 19.38
N ASN A 111 -13.23 4.40 20.09
CA ASN A 111 -12.85 3.09 19.57
C ASN A 111 -14.11 2.31 19.17
N GLN A 112 -14.01 1.57 18.06
CA GLN A 112 -15.10 0.74 17.56
C GLN A 112 -14.63 -0.69 17.36
N GLU A 113 -15.49 -1.62 17.75
CA GLU A 113 -15.45 -2.99 17.28
C GLU A 113 -16.51 -3.13 16.20
N ILE A 114 -16.14 -3.74 15.08
CA ILE A 114 -17.01 -3.87 13.93
C ILE A 114 -17.10 -5.36 13.59
N ALA A 115 -18.31 -5.93 13.62
CA ALA A 115 -18.54 -7.34 13.36
C ALA A 115 -18.66 -7.66 11.86
N GLY A 116 -18.22 -8.85 11.46
CA GLY A 116 -18.29 -9.36 10.08
C GLY A 116 -17.38 -8.63 9.08
N ASP A 117 -17.36 -9.12 7.84
CA ASP A 117 -16.47 -8.60 6.79
C ASP A 117 -16.81 -7.16 6.40
N LYS A 118 -15.78 -6.39 6.02
CA LYS A 118 -15.92 -5.01 5.54
C LYS A 118 -15.20 -4.84 4.21
N THR A 119 -15.95 -4.31 3.24
CA THR A 119 -15.45 -4.01 1.90
C THR A 119 -15.53 -2.51 1.67
N PHE A 120 -14.39 -1.86 1.45
CA PHE A 120 -14.30 -0.46 1.05
C PHE A 120 -14.17 -0.40 -0.47
N THR A 121 -15.17 0.11 -1.16
CA THR A 121 -15.20 0.21 -2.64
C THR A 121 -14.50 1.46 -3.19
N GLY A 122 -14.16 2.40 -2.30
CA GLY A 122 -13.40 3.61 -2.62
C GLY A 122 -12.04 3.65 -1.91
N LEU A 123 -11.29 4.72 -2.15
CA LEU A 123 -10.00 4.96 -1.49
C LEU A 123 -10.18 5.06 0.04
N THR A 124 -9.43 4.25 0.78
CA THR A 124 -9.37 4.32 2.24
C THR A 124 -8.06 4.99 2.67
N THR A 125 -8.15 6.08 3.43
CA THR A 125 -6.98 6.84 3.92
C THR A 125 -6.79 6.67 5.43
N LEU A 126 -5.64 6.10 5.82
CA LEU A 126 -5.28 5.87 7.23
C LEU A 126 -4.15 6.81 7.67
N LYS A 127 -4.50 7.96 8.27
CA LYS A 127 -3.54 9.03 8.63
C LYS A 127 -2.56 8.65 9.74
N LYS A 128 -2.79 7.54 10.45
CA LYS A 128 -1.93 7.02 11.52
C LYS A 128 -1.44 5.59 11.24
N GLY A 129 -1.58 5.13 10.00
CA GLY A 129 -1.24 3.77 9.58
C GLY A 129 -2.31 2.72 9.91
N ALA A 130 -1.96 1.47 9.67
CA ALA A 130 -2.78 0.29 9.97
C ALA A 130 -1.97 -0.68 10.83
N ILE A 131 -2.65 -1.42 11.70
CA ILE A 131 -2.08 -2.56 12.42
C ILE A 131 -2.94 -3.78 12.09
N VAL A 132 -2.28 -4.88 11.71
CA VAL A 132 -2.93 -6.15 11.37
C VAL A 132 -2.34 -7.25 12.27
N ALA A 133 -3.21 -7.88 13.05
CA ALA A 133 -2.90 -9.01 13.92
C ALA A 133 -3.96 -10.10 13.70
N ASP A 134 -3.57 -11.36 13.88
CA ASP A 134 -4.49 -12.51 13.73
C ASP A 134 -5.44 -12.62 14.93
N SER A 135 -4.94 -12.30 16.14
CA SER A 135 -5.71 -12.34 17.36
C SER A 135 -5.43 -11.16 18.30
N VAL A 136 -6.33 -10.94 19.27
CA VAL A 136 -6.11 -9.98 20.36
C VAL A 136 -4.87 -10.35 21.19
N GLY A 137 -4.60 -11.65 21.35
CA GLY A 137 -3.40 -12.15 22.03
C GLY A 137 -2.11 -11.78 21.28
N ASP A 138 -2.12 -11.91 19.96
CA ASP A 138 -1.00 -11.51 19.11
C ASP A 138 -0.75 -10.01 19.15
N PHE A 139 -1.83 -9.21 19.07
CA PHE A 139 -1.72 -7.76 19.25
C PHE A 139 -1.08 -7.39 20.59
N ASN A 140 -1.57 -7.97 21.70
CA ASN A 140 -1.07 -7.71 23.04
C ASN A 140 0.38 -8.18 23.25
N THR A 141 0.86 -9.14 22.45
CA THR A 141 2.23 -9.64 22.48
C THR A 141 3.12 -9.04 21.38
N ASN A 142 2.71 -7.92 20.79
CA ASN A 142 3.44 -7.22 19.71
C ASN A 142 3.64 -8.06 18.44
N GLN A 143 2.84 -9.08 18.21
CA GLN A 143 2.88 -9.92 17.01
C GLN A 143 1.92 -9.38 15.95
N TYR A 144 2.31 -8.26 15.36
CA TYR A 144 1.51 -7.63 14.32
C TYR A 144 2.36 -7.01 13.22
N LEU A 145 1.73 -6.87 12.05
CA LEU A 145 2.24 -6.04 10.96
C LEU A 145 1.72 -4.62 11.14
N GLN A 146 2.63 -3.66 11.20
CA GLN A 146 2.32 -2.25 11.11
C GLN A 146 2.61 -1.75 9.70
N ILE A 147 1.64 -1.07 9.10
CA ILE A 147 1.74 -0.45 7.78
C ILE A 147 1.69 1.05 8.00
N GLY A 148 2.69 1.78 7.49
CA GLY A 148 2.72 3.22 7.70
C GLY A 148 3.75 3.93 6.85
N SER A 149 3.82 5.23 7.07
CA SER A 149 4.81 6.10 6.47
C SER A 149 5.21 7.20 7.46
N ASN A 150 6.36 7.80 7.22
CA ASN A 150 6.88 8.94 7.96
C ASN A 150 7.56 9.92 6.97
N ASN A 151 8.29 10.91 7.49
CA ASN A 151 9.01 11.90 6.69
C ASN A 151 10.21 11.33 5.90
N VAL A 152 10.56 10.05 6.08
CA VAL A 152 11.69 9.38 5.44
C VAL A 152 11.25 8.26 4.50
N ASN A 153 10.31 7.42 4.93
CA ASN A 153 9.96 6.19 4.23
C ASN A 153 8.50 5.76 4.44
N SER A 154 8.04 4.90 3.54
CA SER A 154 6.85 4.05 3.69
C SER A 154 7.29 2.63 4.00
N TYR A 155 6.61 1.93 4.92
CA TYR A 155 7.12 0.70 5.50
C TYR A 155 6.06 -0.34 5.89
N PHE A 156 6.51 -1.59 5.87
CA PHE A 156 5.90 -2.76 6.50
C PHE A 156 6.79 -3.19 7.66
N TYR A 157 6.31 -3.01 8.89
CA TYR A 157 7.07 -3.24 10.11
C TYR A 157 6.52 -4.41 10.90
N ASN A 158 7.36 -5.42 11.14
CA ASN A 158 7.05 -6.52 12.04
C ASN A 158 7.42 -6.10 13.46
N LYS A 159 6.41 -5.81 14.29
CA LYS A 159 6.65 -5.28 15.63
C LYS A 159 7.40 -6.26 16.54
N ARG A 160 7.15 -7.56 16.40
CA ARG A 160 7.76 -8.61 17.24
C ARG A 160 9.27 -8.68 17.05
N SER A 161 9.71 -8.67 15.79
CA SER A 161 11.13 -8.81 15.43
C SER A 161 11.87 -7.47 15.39
N GLY A 162 11.16 -6.35 15.31
CA GLY A 162 11.77 -5.03 15.11
C GLY A 162 12.24 -4.77 13.67
N LYS A 163 12.04 -5.71 12.74
CA LYS A 163 12.49 -5.58 11.35
C LYS A 163 11.41 -4.97 10.47
N TYR A 164 11.84 -4.23 9.45
CA TYR A 164 10.92 -3.62 8.49
C TYR A 164 11.45 -3.68 7.06
N LEU A 165 10.52 -3.87 6.13
CA LEU A 165 10.72 -3.55 4.71
C LEU A 165 10.26 -2.11 4.51
N SER A 166 11.06 -1.28 3.85
CA SER A 166 10.71 0.10 3.57
C SER A 166 11.14 0.56 2.19
N MET A 167 10.36 1.47 1.62
CA MET A 167 10.78 2.30 0.50
C MET A 167 10.97 3.72 1.01
N ARG A 168 12.17 4.28 0.81
CA ARG A 168 12.44 5.68 1.11
C ARG A 168 11.71 6.61 0.13
N ASN A 169 11.59 7.88 0.49
CA ASN A 169 10.97 8.89 -0.37
C ASN A 169 11.76 9.13 -1.69
N ASP A 170 13.03 8.72 -1.75
CA ASP A 170 13.88 8.71 -2.94
C ASP A 170 13.69 7.46 -3.83
N GLY A 171 12.82 6.52 -3.43
CA GLY A 171 12.54 5.27 -4.14
C GLY A 171 13.40 4.07 -3.73
N GLU A 172 14.39 4.25 -2.85
CA GLU A 172 15.28 3.15 -2.46
C GLU A 172 14.56 2.11 -1.59
N LEU A 173 14.61 0.83 -2.02
CA LEU A 173 14.08 -0.31 -1.28
C LEU A 173 15.10 -0.85 -0.26
N ARG A 174 14.66 -0.98 0.99
CA ARG A 174 15.51 -1.37 2.13
C ARG A 174 14.82 -2.38 3.03
N TYR A 175 15.59 -3.31 3.58
CA TYR A 175 15.17 -4.22 4.64
C TYR A 175 16.05 -4.01 5.85
N ASP A 176 15.43 -3.71 6.98
CA ASP A 176 16.12 -3.50 8.26
C ASP A 176 17.23 -2.42 8.13
N GLY A 177 16.90 -1.33 7.43
CA GLY A 177 17.82 -0.22 7.15
C GLY A 177 18.88 -0.52 6.08
N LYS A 178 19.05 -1.77 5.65
CA LYS A 178 20.00 -2.16 4.60
C LYS A 178 19.35 -2.08 3.24
N ARG A 179 20.10 -1.58 2.25
CA ARG A 179 19.65 -1.57 0.85
C ARG A 179 19.48 -3.01 0.36
N LEU A 180 18.32 -3.31 -0.23
CA LEU A 180 18.03 -4.65 -0.77
C LEU A 180 18.47 -4.80 -2.23
N LEU A 181 18.24 -3.76 -3.04
CA LEU A 181 18.55 -3.76 -4.47
C LEU A 181 19.09 -2.39 -4.86
N ASN A 182 20.30 -2.36 -5.41
CA ASN A 182 20.75 -1.29 -6.27
C ASN A 182 21.43 -1.89 -7.50
N VAL A 183 21.15 -1.34 -8.67
CA VAL A 183 21.77 -1.76 -9.93
C VAL A 183 23.29 -1.55 -9.86
N ASP A 184 23.77 -0.57 -9.07
CA ASP A 184 25.19 -0.36 -8.84
C ASP A 184 25.88 -1.52 -8.09
N ASP A 185 25.14 -2.27 -7.25
CA ASP A 185 25.69 -3.44 -6.55
C ASP A 185 25.95 -4.60 -7.55
N LEU A 186 25.29 -4.58 -8.72
CA LEU A 186 25.54 -5.51 -9.82
C LEU A 186 26.84 -5.16 -10.58
N ALA A 187 27.22 -3.88 -10.62
CA ALA A 187 28.50 -3.44 -11.21
C ALA A 187 29.72 -3.92 -10.40
N GLY A 188 29.54 -4.23 -9.11
CA GLY A 188 30.57 -4.77 -8.22
C GLY A 188 30.77 -6.29 -8.29
N MET A 189 29.96 -7.03 -9.05
CA MET A 189 30.10 -8.50 -9.15
C MET A 189 31.37 -8.93 -9.88
N ILE A 190 31.93 -8.06 -10.73
CA ILE A 190 33.21 -8.25 -11.39
C ILE A 190 34.04 -6.98 -11.11
N PRO A 191 35.13 -7.06 -10.33
CA PRO A 191 35.92 -5.89 -10.00
C PRO A 191 36.61 -5.31 -11.25
N SER A 192 36.75 -3.99 -11.27
CA SER A 192 37.53 -3.30 -12.31
C SER A 192 38.96 -3.85 -12.34
N GLY A 193 39.52 -4.04 -13.53
CA GLY A 193 40.81 -4.70 -13.75
C GLY A 193 40.72 -6.21 -14.01
N ALA A 194 39.57 -6.85 -13.79
CA ALA A 194 39.37 -8.25 -14.17
C ALA A 194 39.44 -8.43 -15.69
N VAL A 195 40.12 -9.48 -16.14
CA VAL A 195 40.23 -9.86 -17.56
C VAL A 195 39.35 -11.07 -17.85
N MET A 196 38.59 -11.02 -18.95
CA MET A 196 37.79 -12.13 -19.45
C MET A 196 37.91 -12.27 -20.97
N TYR A 197 37.68 -13.48 -21.46
CA TYR A 197 37.67 -13.80 -22.88
C TYR A 197 36.23 -13.91 -23.39
N PHE A 198 35.94 -13.22 -24.49
CA PHE A 198 34.64 -13.18 -25.12
C PHE A 198 34.68 -13.85 -26.49
N ALA A 199 33.66 -14.63 -26.81
CA ALA A 199 33.51 -15.25 -28.14
C ALA A 199 33.04 -14.28 -29.23
N GLY A 200 32.66 -13.05 -28.86
CA GLY A 200 32.33 -11.97 -29.78
C GLY A 200 33.55 -11.11 -30.15
N GLN A 201 33.46 -10.37 -31.26
CA GLN A 201 34.56 -9.54 -31.79
C GLN A 201 34.57 -8.09 -31.25
N THR A 202 33.52 -7.72 -30.51
CA THR A 202 33.32 -6.38 -29.94
C THR A 202 33.30 -6.47 -28.41
N ALA A 203 33.94 -5.52 -27.74
CA ALA A 203 33.91 -5.43 -26.29
C ALA A 203 32.47 -5.12 -25.84
N PRO A 204 31.87 -5.90 -24.91
CA PRO A 204 30.56 -5.57 -24.36
C PRO A 204 30.57 -4.26 -23.59
N THR A 205 29.39 -3.66 -23.39
CA THR A 205 29.23 -2.49 -22.52
C THR A 205 29.83 -2.75 -21.13
N GLY A 206 30.62 -1.81 -20.62
CA GLY A 206 31.32 -1.97 -19.34
C GLY A 206 32.67 -2.69 -19.42
N TRP A 207 33.19 -2.91 -20.63
CA TRP A 207 34.48 -3.55 -20.88
C TRP A 207 35.28 -2.78 -21.94
N LEU A 208 36.61 -2.86 -21.86
CA LEU A 208 37.53 -2.40 -22.90
C LEU A 208 38.32 -3.58 -23.46
N LYS A 209 38.77 -3.49 -24.71
CA LYS A 209 39.67 -4.50 -25.29
C LYS A 209 41.02 -4.46 -24.57
N ALA A 210 41.57 -5.61 -24.21
CA ALA A 210 42.94 -5.73 -23.71
C ALA A 210 43.93 -5.73 -24.90
N ASN A 211 44.09 -4.57 -25.52
CA ASN A 211 44.83 -4.39 -26.77
C ASN A 211 45.98 -3.36 -26.67
N GLY A 212 46.45 -3.05 -25.46
CA GLY A 212 47.55 -2.10 -25.26
C GLY A 212 47.17 -0.62 -25.39
N ALA A 213 45.89 -0.28 -25.62
CA ALA A 213 45.48 1.10 -25.83
C ALA A 213 45.76 1.99 -24.61
N ALA A 214 46.16 3.23 -24.86
CA ALA A 214 46.21 4.28 -23.85
C ALA A 214 44.79 4.84 -23.61
N VAL A 215 44.34 4.83 -22.36
CA VAL A 215 42.98 5.26 -21.97
C VAL A 215 43.01 6.28 -20.85
N SER A 216 41.96 7.09 -20.75
CA SER A 216 41.87 8.20 -19.79
C SER A 216 41.81 7.73 -18.33
N ARG A 217 42.68 8.30 -17.48
CA ARG A 217 42.68 8.07 -16.02
C ARG A 217 41.41 8.61 -15.35
N SER A 218 40.86 9.72 -15.83
CA SER A 218 39.68 10.33 -15.23
C SER A 218 38.40 9.59 -15.63
N THR A 219 38.31 9.16 -16.89
CA THR A 219 37.15 8.40 -17.38
C THR A 219 37.10 7.00 -16.78
N TYR A 220 38.25 6.35 -16.59
CA TYR A 220 38.36 4.98 -16.07
C TYR A 220 39.12 4.96 -14.74
N ALA A 221 38.70 5.79 -13.78
CA ALA A 221 39.39 5.97 -12.51
C ALA A 221 39.47 4.68 -11.66
N ALA A 222 38.41 3.87 -11.63
CA ALA A 222 38.40 2.59 -10.94
C ALA A 222 39.42 1.61 -11.54
N LEU A 223 39.50 1.56 -12.88
CA LEU A 223 40.44 0.71 -13.59
C LEU A 223 41.89 1.18 -13.38
N PHE A 224 42.13 2.50 -13.43
CA PHE A 224 43.45 3.06 -13.13
C PHE A 224 43.88 2.76 -11.70
N ALA A 225 42.96 2.85 -10.72
CA ALA A 225 43.25 2.47 -9.35
C ALA A 225 43.59 0.97 -9.23
N ALA A 226 42.99 0.10 -10.04
CA ALA A 226 43.21 -1.33 -10.02
C ALA A 226 44.55 -1.76 -10.67
N ILE A 227 44.92 -1.20 -11.83
CA ILE A 227 46.08 -1.68 -12.61
C ILE A 227 47.24 -0.68 -12.71
N GLY A 228 47.02 0.57 -12.32
CA GLY A 228 48.01 1.64 -12.38
C GLY A 228 48.63 1.78 -13.78
N THR A 229 49.95 1.84 -13.83
CA THR A 229 50.75 1.94 -15.06
C THR A 229 51.49 0.63 -15.39
N THR A 230 51.03 -0.50 -14.84
CA THR A 230 51.69 -1.82 -15.01
C THR A 230 51.97 -2.15 -16.47
N TYR A 231 51.05 -1.80 -17.37
CA TYR A 231 51.15 -2.07 -18.81
C TYR A 231 51.61 -0.87 -19.64
N GLY A 232 52.09 0.19 -18.98
CA GLY A 232 52.61 1.40 -19.59
C GLY A 232 52.00 2.68 -19.00
N THR A 233 52.80 3.75 -19.01
CA THR A 233 52.46 5.04 -18.39
C THR A 233 51.46 5.88 -19.18
N GLY A 234 51.07 5.44 -20.39
CA GLY A 234 50.39 6.29 -21.36
C GLY A 234 51.23 7.51 -21.73
N ASP A 235 50.57 8.66 -21.82
CA ASP A 235 51.16 10.00 -21.95
C ASP A 235 51.92 10.50 -20.70
N GLY A 236 51.99 9.70 -19.63
CA GLY A 236 52.64 10.07 -18.37
C GLY A 236 51.83 11.03 -17.49
N ARG A 237 50.63 11.47 -17.92
CA ARG A 237 49.83 12.47 -17.19
C ARG A 237 48.36 12.11 -17.10
N SER A 238 47.67 12.04 -18.23
CA SER A 238 46.21 11.92 -18.30
C SER A 238 45.72 10.52 -18.67
N THR A 239 46.62 9.65 -19.12
CA THR A 239 46.31 8.30 -19.60
C THR A 239 47.17 7.22 -18.94
N PHE A 240 46.77 5.97 -19.12
CA PHE A 240 47.51 4.76 -18.76
C PHE A 240 47.23 3.67 -19.80
N ASN A 241 48.12 2.71 -19.96
CA ASN A 241 47.95 1.65 -20.95
C ASN A 241 47.20 0.46 -20.37
N LEU A 242 46.33 -0.13 -21.19
CA LEU A 242 45.73 -1.44 -20.94
C LEU A 242 46.75 -2.55 -21.21
N PRO A 243 46.56 -3.77 -20.68
CA PRO A 243 47.32 -4.93 -21.14
C PRO A 243 47.10 -5.15 -22.64
N ASP A 244 48.11 -5.66 -23.33
CA ASP A 244 47.99 -6.18 -24.70
C ASP A 244 48.07 -7.71 -24.66
N LEU A 245 46.91 -8.37 -24.77
CA LEU A 245 46.80 -9.84 -24.67
C LEU A 245 46.55 -10.49 -26.03
N ARG A 246 46.74 -9.75 -27.12
CA ARG A 246 46.52 -10.25 -28.48
C ARG A 246 47.67 -11.20 -28.85
N GLY A 247 47.35 -12.48 -29.04
CA GLY A 247 48.35 -13.50 -29.38
C GLY A 247 49.10 -14.08 -28.19
N GLU A 248 48.82 -13.60 -26.98
CA GLU A 248 49.52 -14.02 -25.76
C GLU A 248 48.83 -15.19 -25.07
N PHE A 249 49.63 -16.06 -24.44
CA PHE A 249 49.13 -17.00 -23.42
C PHE A 249 49.29 -16.40 -22.04
N VAL A 250 48.20 -16.39 -21.26
CA VAL A 250 48.25 -15.96 -19.86
C VAL A 250 48.59 -17.16 -18.99
N ARG A 251 49.58 -17.00 -18.14
CA ARG A 251 49.95 -17.96 -17.08
C ARG A 251 49.81 -17.32 -15.71
N GLY A 252 49.61 -18.14 -14.68
CA GLY A 252 49.57 -17.67 -13.29
C GLY A 252 50.89 -17.01 -12.90
N TRP A 253 50.82 -15.87 -12.22
CA TRP A 253 51.98 -15.24 -11.62
C TRP A 253 52.47 -16.09 -10.45
N ASP A 254 53.78 -16.27 -10.35
CA ASP A 254 54.39 -17.14 -9.34
C ASP A 254 54.18 -16.66 -7.90
N ASP A 255 54.14 -15.34 -7.70
CA ASP A 255 53.89 -14.66 -6.43
C ASP A 255 54.63 -15.30 -5.23
N GLY A 256 55.89 -15.67 -5.45
CA GLY A 256 56.78 -16.20 -4.41
C GLY A 256 56.75 -17.72 -4.21
N ARG A 257 56.06 -18.49 -5.07
CA ARG A 257 56.08 -19.96 -5.01
C ARG A 257 57.43 -20.57 -5.42
N GLY A 258 58.21 -19.87 -6.24
CA GLY A 258 59.54 -20.29 -6.71
C GLY A 258 59.56 -21.23 -7.91
N VAL A 259 58.43 -21.39 -8.62
CA VAL A 259 58.33 -22.20 -9.85
C VAL A 259 58.75 -21.40 -11.08
N ASP A 260 58.42 -20.11 -11.13
CA ASP A 260 58.78 -19.18 -12.21
C ASP A 260 59.66 -18.05 -11.66
N ASN A 261 60.81 -18.43 -11.08
CA ASN A 261 61.68 -17.52 -10.36
C ASN A 261 62.22 -16.39 -11.25
N GLY A 262 62.19 -15.16 -10.74
CA GLY A 262 62.60 -13.96 -11.48
C GLY A 262 61.53 -13.37 -12.38
N ARG A 263 60.34 -13.98 -12.49
CA ARG A 263 59.22 -13.44 -13.27
C ARG A 263 58.47 -12.35 -12.50
N VAL A 264 58.38 -11.16 -13.09
CA VAL A 264 57.67 -10.01 -12.51
C VAL A 264 56.22 -9.96 -13.01
N PHE A 265 55.29 -9.54 -12.14
CA PHE A 265 53.88 -9.34 -12.50
C PHE A 265 53.73 -8.45 -13.74
N GLY A 266 52.89 -8.86 -14.69
CA GLY A 266 52.60 -8.10 -15.91
C GLY A 266 53.70 -8.10 -16.98
N SER A 267 54.85 -8.76 -16.75
CA SER A 267 55.92 -8.84 -17.76
C SER A 267 55.56 -9.79 -18.92
N ALA A 268 56.19 -9.60 -20.09
CA ALA A 268 56.07 -10.44 -21.30
C ALA A 268 57.25 -11.44 -21.42
N GLN A 269 57.00 -12.64 -21.97
CA GLN A 269 58.02 -13.70 -22.17
C GLN A 269 57.91 -14.18 -23.61
N ALA A 270 59.04 -14.35 -24.29
CA ALA A 270 59.05 -15.00 -25.59
C ALA A 270 58.73 -16.49 -25.47
N ASP A 271 58.42 -17.13 -26.58
CA ASP A 271 58.31 -18.58 -26.63
C ASP A 271 59.67 -19.23 -26.33
N GLU A 272 59.64 -20.32 -25.57
CA GLU A 272 60.82 -21.09 -25.23
C GLU A 272 60.47 -22.59 -25.22
N PHE A 273 61.34 -23.40 -25.82
CA PHE A 273 61.29 -24.85 -25.68
C PHE A 273 62.35 -25.31 -24.67
N LYS A 274 62.02 -26.31 -23.85
CA LYS A 274 62.98 -26.85 -22.89
C LYS A 274 64.23 -27.35 -23.61
N ALA A 275 65.40 -26.94 -23.13
CA ALA A 275 66.68 -27.39 -23.66
C ALA A 275 66.73 -28.93 -23.77
N HIS A 276 67.15 -29.43 -24.93
CA HIS A 276 67.30 -30.85 -25.23
C HIS A 276 68.41 -31.07 -26.27
N THR A 277 68.88 -32.32 -26.40
CA THR A 277 69.97 -32.69 -27.32
C THR A 277 69.58 -33.84 -28.23
N HIS A 278 70.01 -33.79 -29.48
CA HIS A 278 69.96 -34.90 -30.43
C HIS A 278 71.36 -35.50 -30.55
N GLY A 279 71.48 -36.83 -30.58
CA GLY A 279 72.78 -37.52 -30.62
C GLY A 279 72.88 -38.54 -31.75
N GLY A 280 74.08 -38.65 -32.33
CA GLY A 280 74.55 -39.84 -33.04
C GLY A 280 73.90 -40.16 -34.38
N VAL A 281 73.64 -39.18 -35.25
CA VAL A 281 73.32 -39.49 -36.65
C VAL A 281 74.61 -39.56 -37.47
N PRO A 282 74.92 -40.69 -38.13
CA PRO A 282 75.95 -40.75 -39.15
C PRO A 282 75.71 -39.65 -40.18
N GLN A 283 76.75 -38.91 -40.55
CA GLN A 283 76.64 -37.88 -41.55
C GLN A 283 76.22 -38.54 -42.88
N ARG A 284 75.16 -38.04 -43.54
CA ARG A 284 74.74 -38.54 -44.86
C ARG A 284 75.70 -38.03 -45.93
N ALA A 285 76.89 -38.63 -45.96
CA ALA A 285 77.99 -38.35 -46.87
C ALA A 285 78.56 -39.67 -47.38
N GLY A 286 78.99 -39.68 -48.64
CA GLY A 286 79.67 -40.83 -49.24
C GLY A 286 80.99 -41.10 -48.54
N ASP A 287 81.21 -42.33 -48.09
CA ASP A 287 82.43 -42.73 -47.38
C ASP A 287 83.05 -43.98 -48.02
N SER A 288 84.37 -44.04 -48.07
CA SER A 288 85.13 -45.17 -48.60
C SER A 288 86.42 -45.45 -47.83
N ASP A 289 86.57 -44.93 -46.61
CA ASP A 289 87.78 -45.07 -45.80
C ASP A 289 87.95 -46.49 -45.19
N ARG A 290 86.87 -47.29 -45.05
CA ARG A 290 86.85 -48.60 -44.35
C ARG A 290 86.52 -49.84 -45.18
N GLY A 291 86.64 -49.78 -46.50
CA GLY A 291 86.50 -50.93 -47.38
C GLY A 291 86.25 -50.55 -48.83
N GLY A 292 86.38 -51.50 -49.76
CA GLY A 292 86.27 -51.24 -51.20
C GLY A 292 84.87 -50.86 -51.71
N ALA A 293 83.86 -50.71 -50.83
CA ALA A 293 82.49 -50.35 -51.18
C ALA A 293 82.13 -48.98 -50.57
N VAL A 294 81.44 -48.15 -51.35
CA VAL A 294 80.98 -46.82 -50.93
C VAL A 294 79.80 -46.94 -49.96
N SER A 295 79.91 -46.36 -48.76
CA SER A 295 78.79 -46.17 -47.82
C SER A 295 78.07 -44.86 -48.12
N TRP A 296 76.75 -44.79 -47.92
CA TRP A 296 75.96 -43.55 -48.04
C TRP A 296 75.99 -42.68 -46.78
N PHE A 297 76.62 -43.20 -45.73
CA PHE A 297 76.75 -42.56 -44.44
C PHE A 297 78.20 -42.67 -43.96
N SER A 298 78.78 -41.55 -43.54
CA SER A 298 80.10 -41.48 -42.92
C SER A 298 79.96 -41.43 -41.40
N ILE A 299 80.86 -42.11 -40.71
CA ILE A 299 80.96 -42.07 -39.25
C ILE A 299 82.10 -41.17 -38.75
N ASP A 300 82.78 -40.50 -39.67
CA ASP A 300 83.91 -39.59 -39.38
C ASP A 300 83.44 -38.16 -39.09
N GLY A 301 82.16 -37.87 -39.32
CA GLY A 301 81.52 -36.58 -39.04
C GLY A 301 80.22 -36.71 -38.26
N ILE A 302 79.85 -35.64 -37.55
CA ILE A 302 78.58 -35.54 -36.83
C ILE A 302 77.52 -34.99 -37.79
N GLY A 303 76.52 -35.79 -38.15
CA GLY A 303 75.36 -35.26 -38.87
C GLY A 303 74.52 -34.34 -37.97
N GLN A 304 73.93 -33.30 -38.56
CA GLN A 304 72.92 -32.47 -37.92
C GLN A 304 71.57 -32.75 -38.57
N THR A 305 70.50 -32.81 -37.79
CA THR A 305 69.14 -32.86 -38.34
C THR A 305 68.78 -31.50 -38.94
N GLU A 306 67.96 -31.50 -39.99
CA GLU A 306 67.40 -30.26 -40.54
C GLU A 306 66.43 -29.61 -39.54
N ALA A 307 66.18 -28.31 -39.70
CA ALA A 307 65.15 -27.62 -38.93
C ALA A 307 63.77 -28.16 -39.32
N ALA A 308 63.01 -28.66 -38.34
CA ALA A 308 61.64 -29.12 -38.51
C ALA A 308 60.70 -28.31 -37.62
N GLY A 309 59.61 -27.78 -38.19
CA GLY A 309 58.62 -26.99 -37.46
C GLY A 309 58.16 -25.75 -38.20
N GLY A 310 57.49 -24.85 -37.48
CA GLY A 310 57.05 -23.53 -37.94
C GLY A 310 57.80 -22.39 -37.23
N SER A 311 57.35 -21.15 -37.43
CA SER A 311 57.96 -19.95 -36.85
C SER A 311 57.72 -19.74 -35.34
N GLU A 312 56.87 -20.55 -34.72
CA GLU A 312 56.46 -20.41 -33.33
C GLU A 312 56.13 -21.79 -32.74
N THR A 313 56.62 -22.06 -31.53
CA THR A 313 56.20 -23.25 -30.77
C THR A 313 54.91 -22.99 -30.03
N ARG A 314 53.81 -23.65 -30.42
CA ARG A 314 52.51 -23.50 -29.75
C ARG A 314 51.68 -24.79 -29.71
N PRO A 315 50.94 -25.04 -28.62
CA PRO A 315 49.91 -26.08 -28.62
C PRO A 315 48.71 -25.65 -29.48
N ARG A 316 47.77 -26.58 -29.71
CA ARG A 316 46.47 -26.26 -30.30
C ARG A 316 45.75 -25.21 -29.45
N ASN A 317 45.23 -24.17 -30.09
CA ASN A 317 44.55 -23.06 -29.42
C ASN A 317 43.39 -22.49 -30.27
N ILE A 318 42.54 -21.66 -29.64
CA ILE A 318 41.46 -20.89 -30.28
C ILE A 318 41.59 -19.44 -29.82
N ALA A 319 41.42 -18.49 -30.74
CA ALA A 319 41.45 -17.06 -30.44
C ALA A 319 40.09 -16.55 -29.96
N LEU A 320 40.07 -15.87 -28.81
CA LEU A 320 38.92 -15.16 -28.25
C LEU A 320 39.32 -13.71 -27.97
N LEU A 321 38.33 -12.81 -27.86
CA LEU A 321 38.59 -11.41 -27.55
C LEU A 321 38.84 -11.25 -26.05
N ALA A 322 40.09 -10.94 -25.68
CA ALA A 322 40.40 -10.52 -24.32
C ALA A 322 39.90 -9.09 -24.06
N CYS A 323 39.11 -8.93 -23.00
CA CYS A 323 38.64 -7.64 -22.53
C CYS A 323 38.92 -7.48 -21.03
N ILE A 324 39.06 -6.24 -20.59
CA ILE A 324 39.26 -5.83 -19.21
C ILE A 324 38.06 -5.02 -18.71
N LYS A 325 37.60 -5.31 -17.49
CA LYS A 325 36.45 -4.65 -16.86
C LYS A 325 36.84 -3.21 -16.50
N ILE A 326 36.04 -2.22 -16.92
CA ILE A 326 36.17 -0.82 -16.47
C ILE A 326 35.56 -0.60 -15.10
#